data_AF-A0A9D1YAK4-F1
#
_entry.id   AF-A0A9D1YAK4-F1
#
_cell.length_a   1.000
_cell.length_b   1.000
_cell.length_c   1.000
_cell.angle_alpha   90.00
_cell.angle_beta   90.00
_cell.angle_gamma   90.00
#
_symmetry.space_group_name_H-M   'P 1'
#
loop_
_entity.id
_entity.type
_entity.pdbx_description
1 polymer ?
#
loop_
_entity_poly.entity_id
_entity_poly.type
_entity_poly.pdbx_seq_one_letter_code
_entity_poly.pdbx_strand_id
1 'polypeptide(L)'
;MKFYTYVRPSNYLSEEGRQAVAEALPDLQVISGVYTKEGEEGSVYVQDFSVAEDGIAEYPRVTSGMLEDTYDEFAAMNACALYGAFSHFVHPDDILDKERGGGQGWEDLFQAYCDKLGLVNRYFEGLRPLTAVEAGQALRVADALDVSLTVEGDTAAGRCNGFTGSAYCYLRTDKDPQVDNETCRISPVCGGYEGCWYLVEILQPEFSFSLKE
;
A
#
# COMPACT_ATOMS: atom_id res chain seq x y z
N MET A 1 -17.09 5.60 22.37
CA MET A 1 -16.24 4.72 21.55
C MET A 1 -15.86 5.50 20.31
N LYS A 2 -14.58 5.51 19.91
CA LYS A 2 -14.13 6.21 18.70
C LYS A 2 -13.97 5.19 17.57
N PHE A 3 -14.42 5.54 16.38
CA PHE A 3 -14.24 4.74 15.17
C PHE A 3 -13.38 5.54 14.20
N TYR A 4 -12.29 4.93 13.74
CA TYR A 4 -11.29 5.59 12.90
C TYR A 4 -11.32 5.09 11.45
N THR A 5 -12.04 4.00 11.19
CA THR A 5 -12.08 3.35 9.88
C THR A 5 -13.52 3.02 9.51
N TYR A 6 -13.81 3.03 8.22
CA TYR A 6 -15.10 2.63 7.68
C TYR A 6 -14.89 1.76 6.43
N VAL A 7 -15.45 0.55 6.46
CA VAL A 7 -15.55 -0.32 5.29
C VAL A 7 -17.00 -0.31 4.86
N ARG A 8 -17.25 0.09 3.61
CA ARG A 8 -18.61 0.25 3.12
C ARG A 8 -19.29 -1.10 2.86
N PRO A 9 -20.56 -1.28 3.24
CA PRO A 9 -21.30 -2.51 2.95
C PRO A 9 -21.41 -2.77 1.46
N SER A 10 -21.16 -4.02 1.04
CA SER A 10 -21.35 -4.48 -0.35
C SER A 10 -20.64 -3.64 -1.42
N ASN A 11 -19.55 -2.96 -1.06
CA ASN A 11 -18.79 -2.07 -1.94
C ASN A 11 -19.54 -0.81 -2.43
N TYR A 12 -20.72 -0.47 -1.89
CA TYR A 12 -21.47 0.74 -2.28
C TYR A 12 -21.34 1.87 -1.26
N LEU A 13 -21.08 3.08 -1.76
CA LEU A 13 -21.14 4.31 -0.96
C LEU A 13 -21.39 5.48 -1.93
N SER A 14 -22.56 6.11 -1.86
CA SER A 14 -22.82 7.34 -2.62
C SER A 14 -22.09 8.53 -1.98
N GLU A 15 -22.03 9.66 -2.68
CA GLU A 15 -21.46 10.89 -2.15
C GLU A 15 -22.19 11.36 -0.89
N GLU A 16 -23.53 11.34 -0.91
CA GLU A 16 -24.36 11.68 0.25
C GLU A 16 -24.14 10.70 1.40
N GLY A 17 -23.96 9.41 1.08
CA GLY A 17 -23.63 8.37 2.05
C GLY A 17 -22.26 8.61 2.69
N ARG A 18 -21.23 8.96 1.90
CA ARG A 18 -19.89 9.29 2.38
C ARG A 18 -19.95 10.49 3.33
N GLN A 19 -20.68 11.54 2.93
CA GLN A 19 -20.87 12.73 3.77
C GLN A 19 -21.58 12.37 5.09
N ALA A 20 -22.68 11.61 5.03
CA ALA A 20 -23.40 11.19 6.23
C ALA A 20 -22.53 10.34 7.17
N VAL A 21 -21.67 9.47 6.63
CA VAL A 21 -20.71 8.68 7.40
C VAL A 21 -19.67 9.59 8.07
N ALA A 22 -19.10 10.56 7.35
CA ALA A 22 -18.12 11.50 7.90
C ALA A 22 -18.74 12.39 8.99
N GLU A 23 -19.97 12.86 8.81
CA GLU A 23 -20.71 13.65 9.81
C GLU A 23 -21.02 12.82 11.07
N ALA A 24 -21.39 11.55 10.91
CA ALA A 24 -21.70 10.65 12.01
C ALA A 24 -20.44 10.18 12.77
N LEU A 25 -19.30 10.12 12.10
CA LEU A 25 -18.03 9.61 12.62
C LEU A 25 -16.94 10.71 12.55
N PRO A 26 -16.95 11.70 13.47
CA PRO A 26 -16.02 12.84 13.41
C PRO A 26 -14.55 12.47 13.65
N ASP A 27 -14.28 11.28 14.19
CA ASP A 27 -12.93 10.74 14.36
C ASP A 27 -12.49 9.85 13.17
N LEU A 28 -13.31 9.73 12.11
CA LEU A 28 -13.00 8.88 10.96
C LEU A 28 -11.72 9.36 10.26
N GLN A 29 -10.79 8.44 10.02
CA GLN A 29 -9.51 8.73 9.37
C GLN A 29 -9.35 7.99 8.05
N VAL A 30 -10.02 6.86 7.85
CA VAL A 30 -9.81 6.01 6.67
C VAL A 30 -11.13 5.45 6.17
N ILE A 31 -11.38 5.56 4.88
CA ILE A 31 -12.46 4.85 4.21
C ILE A 31 -11.84 3.83 3.25
N SER A 32 -12.34 2.60 3.33
CA SER A 32 -11.93 1.51 2.45
C SER A 32 -13.11 0.97 1.65
N GLY A 33 -12.92 0.81 0.36
CA GLY A 33 -13.48 -0.33 -0.35
C GLY A 33 -12.63 -0.70 -1.55
N VAL A 34 -12.97 -0.47 -2.83
CA VAL A 34 -12.30 -1.17 -3.95
C VAL A 34 -11.41 -0.29 -4.81
N TYR A 35 -10.25 -0.82 -5.21
CA TYR A 35 -9.31 -0.17 -6.12
C TYR A 35 -9.75 -0.29 -7.59
N THR A 36 -10.36 -1.42 -7.95
CA THR A 36 -10.91 -1.65 -9.29
C THR A 36 -12.37 -2.07 -9.20
N LYS A 37 -13.13 -1.82 -10.27
CA LYS A 37 -14.51 -2.30 -10.44
C LYS A 37 -14.58 -3.63 -11.20
N GLU A 38 -13.46 -4.31 -11.38
CA GLU A 38 -13.44 -5.56 -12.14
C GLU A 38 -14.28 -6.60 -11.39
N GLY A 39 -15.23 -7.22 -12.09
CA GLY A 39 -16.17 -8.17 -11.49
C GLY A 39 -17.25 -7.54 -10.60
N GLU A 40 -17.35 -6.21 -10.52
CA GLU A 40 -18.35 -5.51 -9.71
C GLU A 40 -19.40 -4.81 -10.60
N GLU A 41 -20.68 -4.85 -10.18
CA GLU A 41 -21.79 -4.20 -10.89
C GLU A 41 -22.30 -2.96 -10.13
N GLY A 42 -22.93 -2.03 -10.85
CA GLY A 42 -23.61 -0.88 -10.24
C GLY A 42 -22.68 0.26 -9.77
N SER A 43 -23.14 1.01 -8.77
CA SER A 43 -22.49 2.23 -8.26
C SER A 43 -21.44 1.94 -7.19
N VAL A 44 -20.49 1.07 -7.52
CA VAL A 44 -19.39 0.69 -6.63
C VAL A 44 -18.51 1.90 -6.36
N TYR A 45 -18.16 2.13 -5.10
CA TYR A 45 -17.37 3.29 -4.69
C TYR A 45 -15.87 3.12 -4.99
N VAL A 46 -15.47 3.13 -6.26
CA VAL A 46 -14.07 2.93 -6.64
C VAL A 46 -13.20 4.06 -6.08
N GLN A 47 -12.06 3.70 -5.47
CA GLN A 47 -11.09 4.64 -4.90
C GLN A 47 -9.71 4.41 -5.51
N ASP A 48 -8.89 5.46 -5.50
CA ASP A 48 -7.45 5.35 -5.58
C ASP A 48 -6.83 5.57 -4.19
N PHE A 49 -5.57 5.19 -3.99
CA PHE A 49 -4.81 5.53 -2.78
C PHE A 49 -4.56 7.04 -2.75
N SER A 50 -5.34 7.76 -1.96
CA SER A 50 -5.28 9.23 -1.90
C SER A 50 -5.74 9.78 -0.55
N VAL A 51 -5.42 11.05 -0.29
CA VAL A 51 -6.01 11.80 0.83
C VAL A 51 -7.08 12.73 0.25
N ALA A 52 -8.33 12.55 0.66
CA ALA A 52 -9.43 13.38 0.21
C ALA A 52 -9.34 14.80 0.80
N GLU A 53 -10.09 15.75 0.24
CA GLU A 53 -10.09 17.17 0.66
C GLU A 53 -10.48 17.37 2.13
N ASP A 54 -11.30 16.46 2.69
CA ASP A 54 -11.67 16.46 4.10
C ASP A 54 -10.63 15.81 5.02
N GLY A 55 -9.48 15.41 4.47
CA GLY A 55 -8.36 14.81 5.18
C GLY A 55 -8.52 13.32 5.48
N ILE A 56 -9.62 12.69 5.05
CA ILE A 56 -9.82 11.24 5.17
C ILE A 56 -8.94 10.52 4.14
N ALA A 57 -8.23 9.48 4.57
CA ALA A 57 -7.45 8.65 3.66
C ALA A 57 -8.36 7.65 2.94
N GLU A 58 -8.37 7.71 1.62
CA GLU A 58 -9.02 6.74 0.76
C GLU A 58 -8.01 5.58 0.55
N TYR A 59 -8.28 4.43 1.18
CA TYR A 59 -7.35 3.29 1.21
C TYR A 59 -8.09 2.01 0.78
N PRO A 60 -8.19 1.74 -0.53
CA PRO A 60 -8.94 0.60 -1.04
C PRO A 60 -8.25 -0.74 -0.77
N ARG A 61 -9.04 -1.82 -0.77
CA ARG A 61 -8.58 -3.19 -1.00
C ARG A 61 -8.21 -3.36 -2.47
N VAL A 62 -7.12 -4.07 -2.70
CA VAL A 62 -6.61 -4.43 -4.02
C VAL A 62 -7.16 -5.79 -4.42
N THR A 63 -7.13 -6.77 -3.51
CA THR A 63 -7.63 -8.13 -3.73
C THR A 63 -8.56 -8.56 -2.58
N SER A 64 -9.24 -9.69 -2.74
CA SER A 64 -10.10 -10.25 -1.68
C SER A 64 -10.22 -11.76 -1.73
N GLY A 65 -10.69 -12.35 -0.63
CA GLY A 65 -10.97 -13.78 -0.54
C GLY A 65 -9.71 -14.62 -0.32
N MET A 66 -9.93 -15.91 -0.09
CA MET A 66 -8.85 -16.83 0.30
C MET A 66 -8.12 -17.44 -0.90
N LEU A 67 -8.81 -17.54 -2.04
CA LEU A 67 -8.27 -18.07 -3.28
C LEU A 67 -7.55 -16.97 -4.07
N GLU A 68 -6.57 -17.36 -4.86
CA GLU A 68 -5.82 -16.47 -5.75
C GLU A 68 -6.11 -16.86 -7.20
N ASP A 69 -6.32 -15.86 -8.05
CA ASP A 69 -6.30 -16.02 -9.49
C ASP A 69 -5.23 -15.11 -10.11
N THR A 70 -5.02 -15.23 -11.42
CA THR A 70 -3.99 -14.46 -12.12
C THR A 70 -4.27 -12.96 -12.16
N TYR A 71 -5.54 -12.55 -12.02
CA TYR A 71 -5.91 -11.15 -11.97
C TYR A 71 -5.56 -10.56 -10.60
N ASP A 72 -5.87 -11.26 -9.51
CA ASP A 72 -5.48 -10.88 -8.16
C ASP A 72 -3.96 -10.72 -8.03
N GLU A 73 -3.18 -11.66 -8.58
CA GLU A 73 -1.72 -11.59 -8.56
C GLU A 73 -1.25 -10.33 -9.30
N PHE A 74 -1.78 -10.10 -10.51
CA PHE A 74 -1.46 -8.92 -11.29
C PHE A 74 -1.84 -7.63 -10.55
N ALA A 75 -3.03 -7.55 -9.97
CA ALA A 75 -3.50 -6.38 -9.23
C ALA A 75 -2.61 -6.10 -8.00
N ALA A 76 -2.26 -7.14 -7.24
CA ALA A 76 -1.36 -7.05 -6.09
C ALA A 76 0.02 -6.53 -6.50
N MET A 77 0.64 -7.11 -7.54
CA MET A 77 1.96 -6.67 -8.02
C MET A 77 1.94 -5.22 -8.52
N ASN A 78 0.88 -4.80 -9.22
CA ASN A 78 0.73 -3.42 -9.69
C ASN A 78 0.56 -2.43 -8.54
N ALA A 79 -0.28 -2.74 -7.54
CA ALA A 79 -0.49 -1.86 -6.41
C ALA A 79 0.82 -1.68 -5.59
N CYS A 80 1.55 -2.77 -5.36
CA CYS A 80 2.84 -2.71 -4.70
C CYS A 80 3.88 -1.89 -5.49
N ALA A 81 3.94 -2.07 -6.81
CA ALA A 81 4.91 -1.38 -7.66
C ALA A 81 4.59 0.12 -7.84
N LEU A 82 3.31 0.49 -7.96
CA LEU A 82 2.89 1.87 -8.19
C LEU A 82 2.84 2.69 -6.89
N TYR A 83 2.28 2.11 -5.83
CA TYR A 83 1.99 2.84 -4.59
C TYR A 83 2.86 2.42 -3.42
N GLY A 84 3.59 1.30 -3.51
CA GLY A 84 4.23 0.72 -2.33
C GLY A 84 3.21 0.26 -1.28
N ALA A 85 1.99 -0.05 -1.72
CA ALA A 85 0.86 -0.39 -0.85
C ALA A 85 0.16 -1.66 -1.34
N PHE A 86 -0.25 -2.48 -0.36
CA PHE A 86 -1.10 -3.63 -0.60
C PHE A 86 -2.15 -3.69 0.50
N SER A 87 -3.38 -3.99 0.11
CA SER A 87 -4.50 -4.18 1.02
C SER A 87 -5.35 -5.34 0.51
N HIS A 88 -5.70 -6.24 1.42
CA HIS A 88 -6.43 -7.45 1.11
C HIS A 88 -7.60 -7.60 2.07
N PHE A 89 -8.72 -8.09 1.55
CA PHE A 89 -9.95 -8.23 2.32
C PHE A 89 -10.42 -9.68 2.37
N VAL A 90 -10.71 -10.17 3.58
CA VAL A 90 -11.23 -11.52 3.81
C VAL A 90 -12.51 -11.43 4.64
N HIS A 91 -13.45 -12.32 4.37
CA HIS A 91 -14.59 -12.54 5.25
C HIS A 91 -14.41 -13.83 6.06
N PRO A 92 -14.69 -13.84 7.37
CA PRO A 92 -14.68 -15.07 8.15
C PRO A 92 -15.64 -16.13 7.59
N ASP A 93 -16.74 -15.72 6.96
CA ASP A 93 -17.72 -16.61 6.32
C ASP A 93 -17.28 -17.18 4.97
N ASP A 94 -16.18 -16.71 4.35
CA ASP A 94 -15.63 -17.29 3.11
C ASP A 94 -15.40 -18.80 3.22
N ILE A 95 -15.01 -19.26 4.41
CA ILE A 95 -14.68 -20.67 4.70
C ILE A 95 -15.93 -21.57 4.64
N LEU A 96 -17.11 -20.99 4.86
CA LEU A 96 -18.38 -21.72 4.89
C LEU A 96 -19.13 -21.63 3.56
N ASP A 97 -18.71 -20.71 2.68
CA ASP A 97 -19.33 -20.48 1.38
C ASP A 97 -18.67 -21.37 0.31
N LYS A 98 -19.46 -22.26 -0.28
CA LYS A 98 -18.96 -23.21 -1.28
C LYS A 98 -18.51 -22.54 -2.58
N GLU A 99 -19.12 -21.43 -2.96
CA GLU A 99 -18.77 -20.72 -4.19
C GLU A 99 -17.50 -19.89 -3.97
N ARG A 100 -17.46 -19.11 -2.89
CA ARG A 100 -16.32 -18.24 -2.56
C ARG A 100 -15.08 -19.04 -2.16
N GLY A 101 -15.27 -20.17 -1.48
CA GLY A 101 -14.20 -21.11 -1.12
C GLY A 101 -13.87 -22.14 -2.22
N GLY A 102 -14.51 -22.08 -3.40
CA GLY A 102 -14.27 -23.05 -4.48
C GLY A 102 -14.49 -24.52 -4.08
N GLY A 103 -15.33 -24.76 -3.07
CA GLY A 103 -15.59 -26.08 -2.47
C GLY A 103 -14.42 -26.69 -1.68
N GLN A 104 -13.37 -25.93 -1.40
CA GLN A 104 -12.19 -26.39 -0.67
C GLN A 104 -12.41 -26.44 0.86
N GLY A 105 -11.57 -27.23 1.54
CA GLY A 105 -11.55 -27.27 3.01
C GLY A 105 -10.78 -26.09 3.60
N TRP A 106 -10.92 -25.90 4.93
CA TRP A 106 -10.21 -24.83 5.66
C TRP A 106 -8.69 -24.87 5.45
N GLU A 107 -8.09 -26.04 5.49
CA GLU A 107 -6.62 -26.20 5.39
C GLU A 107 -6.11 -25.74 4.02
N ASP A 108 -6.81 -26.10 2.95
CA ASP A 108 -6.48 -25.69 1.59
C ASP A 108 -6.68 -24.17 1.40
N LEU A 109 -7.79 -23.61 1.90
CA LEU A 109 -8.06 -22.17 1.84
C LEU A 109 -7.02 -21.37 2.62
N PHE A 110 -6.68 -21.82 3.83
CA PHE A 110 -5.66 -21.18 4.65
C PHE A 110 -4.29 -21.22 3.99
N GLN A 111 -3.92 -22.36 3.38
CA GLN A 111 -2.67 -22.47 2.65
C GLN A 111 -2.65 -21.56 1.42
N ALA A 112 -3.73 -21.52 0.63
CA ALA A 112 -3.85 -20.62 -0.52
C ALA A 112 -3.69 -19.15 -0.12
N TYR A 113 -4.31 -18.75 1.00
CA TYR A 113 -4.15 -17.40 1.54
C TYR A 113 -2.71 -17.11 2.01
N CYS A 114 -2.06 -18.08 2.64
CA CYS A 114 -0.65 -17.95 3.04
C CYS A 114 0.27 -17.82 1.82
N ASP A 115 0.00 -18.58 0.75
CA ASP A 115 0.76 -18.52 -0.50
C ASP A 115 0.59 -17.16 -1.19
N LYS A 116 -0.63 -16.60 -1.21
CA LYS A 116 -0.94 -15.23 -1.70
C LYS A 116 -0.09 -14.19 -0.97
N LEU A 117 -0.14 -14.17 0.36
CA LEU A 117 0.66 -13.22 1.15
C LEU A 117 2.16 -13.48 1.03
N GLY A 118 2.57 -14.74 0.93
CA GLY A 118 3.95 -15.16 0.72
C GLY A 118 4.53 -14.63 -0.59
N LEU A 119 3.71 -14.59 -1.65
CA LEU A 119 4.09 -14.01 -2.94
C LEU A 119 4.37 -12.51 -2.82
N VAL A 120 3.45 -11.76 -2.21
CA VAL A 120 3.60 -10.31 -1.99
C VAL A 120 4.85 -10.01 -1.16
N ASN A 121 5.02 -10.70 -0.02
CA ASN A 121 6.17 -10.51 0.86
C ASN A 121 7.51 -10.87 0.18
N ARG A 122 7.52 -11.87 -0.71
CA ARG A 122 8.73 -12.27 -1.44
C ARG A 122 9.20 -11.19 -2.41
N TYR A 123 8.27 -10.55 -3.13
CA TYR A 123 8.63 -9.55 -4.15
C TYR A 123 8.75 -8.13 -3.60
N PHE A 124 8.17 -7.86 -2.44
CA PHE A 124 8.17 -6.55 -1.80
C PHE A 124 8.49 -6.67 -0.30
N GLU A 125 9.69 -7.15 0.01
CA GLU A 125 10.15 -7.43 1.39
C GLU A 125 10.16 -6.18 2.28
N GLY A 126 10.26 -4.99 1.68
CA GLY A 126 10.19 -3.72 2.38
C GLY A 126 8.79 -3.28 2.83
N LEU A 127 7.73 -4.02 2.49
CA LEU A 127 6.38 -3.71 2.94
C LEU A 127 6.26 -3.87 4.46
N ARG A 128 5.51 -2.96 5.08
CA ARG A 128 5.29 -2.93 6.52
C ARG A 128 3.88 -3.43 6.84
N PRO A 129 3.72 -4.37 7.81
CA PRO A 129 2.39 -4.74 8.27
C PRO A 129 1.83 -3.61 9.14
N LEU A 130 0.83 -2.90 8.63
CA LEU A 130 0.21 -1.75 9.27
C LEU A 130 -1.27 -2.01 9.51
N THR A 131 -1.81 -1.48 10.61
CA THR A 131 -3.26 -1.32 10.75
C THR A 131 -3.78 -0.34 9.71
N ALA A 132 -5.08 -0.38 9.39
CA ALA A 132 -5.67 0.54 8.41
C ALA A 132 -5.43 2.02 8.76
N VAL A 133 -5.46 2.38 10.06
CA VAL A 133 -5.16 3.75 10.51
C VAL A 133 -3.70 4.13 10.24
N GLU A 134 -2.75 3.25 10.60
CA GLU A 134 -1.32 3.49 10.34
C GLU A 134 -1.02 3.57 8.84
N ALA A 135 -1.68 2.74 8.02
CA ALA A 135 -1.58 2.78 6.57
C ALA A 135 -2.12 4.10 6.00
N GLY A 136 -3.27 4.57 6.50
CA GLY A 136 -3.81 5.89 6.15
C GLY A 136 -2.89 7.05 6.59
N GLN A 137 -2.15 6.90 7.70
CA GLN A 137 -1.14 7.89 8.08
C GLN A 137 0.09 7.82 7.18
N ALA A 138 0.57 6.62 6.81
CA ALA A 138 1.65 6.46 5.85
C ALA A 138 1.30 7.09 4.48
N LEU A 139 0.06 6.93 4.04
CA LEU A 139 -0.45 7.55 2.81
C LEU A 139 -0.45 9.09 2.92
N ARG A 140 -0.84 9.68 4.06
CA ARG A 140 -0.74 11.14 4.27
C ARG A 140 0.69 11.65 4.24
N VAL A 141 1.63 10.89 4.80
CA VAL A 141 3.06 11.23 4.71
C VAL A 141 3.50 11.21 3.25
N ALA A 142 3.12 10.18 2.49
CA ALA A 142 3.47 10.06 1.08
C ALA A 142 2.85 11.18 0.21
N ASP A 143 1.58 11.52 0.44
CA ASP A 143 0.84 12.56 -0.28
C ASP A 143 1.42 13.97 -0.05
N ALA A 144 1.85 14.26 1.18
CA ALA A 144 2.47 15.53 1.54
C ALA A 144 3.95 15.65 1.12
N LEU A 145 4.60 14.52 0.79
CA LEU A 145 6.03 14.48 0.54
C LEU A 145 6.34 14.90 -0.90
N ASP A 146 7.12 15.97 -1.03
CA ASP A 146 7.69 16.40 -2.31
C ASP A 146 9.21 16.18 -2.28
N VAL A 147 9.66 15.20 -3.07
CA VAL A 147 11.06 14.76 -3.11
C VAL A 147 11.74 15.26 -4.37
N SER A 148 12.84 15.98 -4.16
CA SER A 148 13.76 16.36 -5.23
C SER A 148 15.08 15.63 -5.04
N LEU A 149 15.71 15.20 -6.14
CA LEU A 149 16.99 14.51 -6.14
C LEU A 149 17.90 15.13 -7.19
N THR A 150 19.13 15.48 -6.80
CA THR A 150 20.19 15.95 -7.69
C THR A 150 21.35 14.97 -7.63
N VAL A 151 21.96 14.66 -8.78
CA VAL A 151 23.12 13.77 -8.87
C VAL A 151 24.30 14.55 -9.44
N GLU A 152 25.39 14.61 -8.68
CA GLU A 152 26.66 15.25 -9.06
C GLU A 152 27.81 14.25 -8.91
N GLY A 153 28.41 13.84 -10.04
CA GLY A 153 29.37 12.74 -10.05
C GLY A 153 28.73 11.44 -9.54
N ASP A 154 29.30 10.86 -8.49
CA ASP A 154 28.77 9.66 -7.83
C ASP A 154 27.93 10.00 -6.60
N THR A 155 27.61 11.26 -6.34
CA THR A 155 26.81 11.66 -5.16
C THR A 155 25.39 11.98 -5.57
N ALA A 156 24.41 11.32 -4.96
CA ALA A 156 23.00 11.67 -5.01
C ALA A 156 22.62 12.42 -3.73
N ALA A 157 22.07 13.62 -3.87
CA ALA A 157 21.60 14.46 -2.78
C ALA A 157 20.13 14.78 -2.98
N GLY A 158 19.30 14.47 -1.99
CA GLY A 158 17.87 14.64 -2.02
C GLY A 158 17.35 15.58 -0.94
N ARG A 159 16.21 16.19 -1.21
CA ARG A 159 15.49 17.06 -0.28
C ARG A 159 14.01 16.73 -0.30
N CYS A 160 13.42 16.67 0.89
CA CYS A 160 12.02 16.33 1.13
C CYS A 160 11.29 17.52 1.74
N ASN A 161 10.45 18.18 0.95
CA ASN A 161 9.45 19.10 1.49
C ASN A 161 8.28 18.29 2.05
N GLY A 162 7.62 18.78 3.11
CA GLY A 162 6.52 18.06 3.75
C GLY A 162 6.94 16.88 4.64
N PHE A 163 8.25 16.74 4.94
CA PHE A 163 8.77 15.67 5.79
C PHE A 163 8.30 15.77 7.25
N THR A 164 7.69 14.72 7.78
CA THR A 164 7.12 14.68 9.14
C THR A 164 7.72 13.62 10.05
N GLY A 165 8.85 12.99 9.69
CA GLY A 165 9.56 12.07 10.58
C GLY A 165 10.34 10.98 9.85
N SER A 166 9.65 10.09 9.15
CA SER A 166 10.27 9.14 8.21
C SER A 166 9.42 9.03 6.96
N ALA A 167 10.09 8.80 5.83
CA ALA A 167 9.44 8.67 4.53
C ALA A 167 10.10 7.54 3.73
N TYR A 168 9.40 7.07 2.71
CA TYR A 168 9.86 5.95 1.88
C TYR A 168 9.69 6.30 0.41
N CYS A 169 10.69 5.99 -0.40
CA CYS A 169 10.63 6.15 -1.85
C CYS A 169 11.25 4.94 -2.55
N TYR A 170 10.73 4.61 -3.73
CA TYR A 170 11.43 3.72 -4.64
C TYR A 170 12.51 4.49 -5.41
N LEU A 171 13.72 3.95 -5.41
CA LEU A 171 14.83 4.41 -6.24
C LEU A 171 15.06 3.38 -7.34
N ARG A 172 15.08 3.85 -8.59
CA ARG A 172 15.53 3.05 -9.73
C ARG A 172 16.93 3.49 -10.18
N THR A 173 17.90 2.59 -10.14
CA THR A 173 19.28 2.86 -10.57
C THR A 173 19.99 1.58 -10.98
N ASP A 174 20.80 1.64 -12.04
CA ASP A 174 21.72 0.57 -12.46
C ASP A 174 23.04 0.57 -11.67
N LYS A 175 23.33 1.67 -10.98
CA LYS A 175 24.44 1.83 -10.03
C LYS A 175 24.12 1.24 -8.66
N ASP A 176 25.16 0.89 -7.91
CA ASP A 176 25.06 0.40 -6.53
C ASP A 176 24.97 1.56 -5.52
N PRO A 177 23.81 1.76 -4.86
CA PRO A 177 23.63 2.83 -3.89
C PRO A 177 24.30 2.49 -2.55
N GLN A 178 25.20 3.35 -2.10
CA GLN A 178 26.00 3.19 -0.90
C GLN A 178 25.76 4.34 0.08
N VAL A 179 25.30 4.02 1.27
CA VAL A 179 25.01 4.99 2.33
C VAL A 179 26.22 5.11 3.26
N ASP A 180 26.71 6.33 3.47
CA ASP A 180 27.88 6.64 4.32
C ASP A 180 27.55 7.56 5.51
N ASN A 181 26.27 7.85 5.73
CA ASN A 181 25.75 8.76 6.74
C ASN A 181 24.41 8.25 7.30
N GLU A 182 23.80 8.99 8.23
CA GLU A 182 22.57 8.58 8.93
C GLU A 182 21.30 9.26 8.39
N THR A 183 21.34 9.86 7.20
CA THR A 183 20.22 10.63 6.63
C THR A 183 19.17 9.75 5.93
N CYS A 184 19.57 8.57 5.46
CA CYS A 184 18.69 7.58 4.87
C CYS A 184 19.22 6.16 5.11
N ARG A 185 18.40 5.15 4.78
CA ARG A 185 18.81 3.76 4.63
C ARG A 185 18.35 3.27 3.26
N ILE A 186 19.14 2.43 2.63
CA ILE A 186 18.82 1.87 1.31
C ILE A 186 18.93 0.36 1.37
N SER A 187 17.90 -0.32 0.88
CA SER A 187 17.89 -1.77 0.71
C SER A 187 17.33 -2.11 -0.68
N PRO A 188 17.67 -3.27 -1.25
CA PRO A 188 16.90 -3.83 -2.36
C PRO A 188 15.42 -3.94 -1.99
N VAL A 189 14.53 -3.83 -2.98
CA VAL A 189 13.08 -4.01 -2.74
C VAL A 189 12.74 -5.45 -2.34
N CYS A 190 13.52 -6.43 -2.83
CA CYS A 190 13.54 -7.79 -2.32
C CYS A 190 14.91 -8.46 -2.54
N GLY A 191 15.30 -9.37 -1.64
CA GLY A 191 16.62 -10.00 -1.64
C GLY A 191 16.86 -10.98 -2.79
N GLY A 192 15.81 -11.44 -3.48
CA GLY A 192 15.90 -12.33 -4.65
C GLY A 192 16.00 -11.60 -6.00
N TYR A 193 15.99 -10.27 -6.01
CA TYR A 193 15.90 -9.47 -7.23
C TYR A 193 17.28 -8.95 -7.66
N GLU A 194 17.80 -9.48 -8.76
CA GLU A 194 18.98 -8.96 -9.48
C GLU A 194 18.62 -7.74 -10.35
N GLY A 195 17.92 -6.77 -9.78
CA GLY A 195 17.46 -5.62 -10.56
C GLY A 195 17.74 -4.29 -9.90
N CYS A 196 17.27 -3.26 -10.58
CA CYS A 196 17.67 -1.87 -10.37
C CYS A 196 16.76 -1.11 -9.41
N TRP A 197 16.03 -1.79 -8.51
CA TRP A 197 15.05 -1.16 -7.63
C TRP A 197 15.42 -1.31 -6.15
N TYR A 198 15.43 -0.18 -5.47
CA TYR A 198 15.78 -0.05 -4.07
C TYR A 198 14.66 0.68 -3.31
N LEU A 199 14.48 0.32 -2.05
CA LEU A 199 13.71 1.08 -1.09
C LEU A 199 14.64 2.05 -0.37
N VAL A 200 14.34 3.34 -0.43
CA VAL A 200 15.03 4.39 0.33
C VAL A 200 14.13 4.76 1.51
N GLU A 201 14.57 4.43 2.72
CA GLU A 201 14.00 4.95 3.96
C GLU A 201 14.69 6.28 4.28
N ILE A 202 13.97 7.38 4.16
CA ILE A 202 14.44 8.74 4.40
C ILE A 202 14.22 9.07 5.88
N LEU A 203 15.29 9.43 6.58
CA LEU A 203 15.31 9.69 8.02
C LEU A 203 15.49 11.17 8.36
N GLN A 204 15.88 11.99 7.37
CA GLN A 204 16.09 13.43 7.50
C GLN A 204 15.53 14.17 6.27
N PRO A 205 15.11 15.45 6.42
CA PRO A 205 14.54 16.22 5.31
C PRO A 205 15.56 16.50 4.18
N GLU A 206 16.85 16.40 4.46
CA GLU A 206 17.92 16.38 3.47
C GLU A 206 18.65 15.05 3.63
N PHE A 207 18.88 14.35 2.52
CA PHE A 207 19.50 13.04 2.53
C PHE A 207 20.50 12.87 1.39
N SER A 208 21.47 11.96 1.56
CA SER A 208 22.46 11.70 0.53
C SER A 208 23.01 10.29 0.59
N PHE A 209 23.40 9.78 -0.57
CA PHE A 209 24.08 8.50 -0.75
C PHE A 209 24.96 8.56 -2.00
N SER A 210 25.92 7.64 -2.09
CA SER A 210 26.75 7.47 -3.28
C SER A 210 26.11 6.50 -4.27
N LEU A 211 26.33 6.67 -5.56
CA LEU A 211 25.94 5.79 -6.65
C LEU A 211 27.21 5.28 -7.34
N LYS A 212 27.65 4.06 -7.00
CA LYS A 212 28.89 3.48 -7.53
C LYS A 212 28.61 2.56 -8.72
N GLU A 213 29.62 2.40 -9.58
CA GLU A 213 29.62 1.38 -10.63
C GLU A 213 29.65 -0.05 -10.07
#